data_AF-A0A7K9BF58-F1
#
_entry.id   AF-A0A7K9BF58-F1
#
_cell.length_a   1.000
_cell.length_b   1.000
_cell.length_c   1.000
_cell.angle_alpha   90.00
_cell.angle_beta   90.00
_cell.angle_gamma   90.00
#
_symmetry.space_group_name_H-M   'P 1'
#
loop_
_entity.id
_entity.type
_entity.pdbx_description
1 polymer ?
#
loop_
_entity_poly.entity_id
_entity_poly.type
_entity_poly.pdbx_seq_one_letter_code
_entity_poly.pdbx_strand_id
1 'polypeptide(L)'
;SLPLQVLAYDRDSYATAAQRVIVTVVPSPAGAPPYQGEFFVANRNVEEMLPAAARELFRQAVDGVWEQDDLSIINITSALDRGGRVPLPIEGRKEGVYVKVGSRAAFSHCLAAAASAQSRFRCSLGQQPVAACYDTFGPQFSIDWCNLTLLEVSATPTAPGPAWGPGVLEEGGDFVPPTASLAGDFLAGYLLTILLPLLVAALLCLLLGHLMCCRREGV
;
A
#
# COMPACT_ATOMS: atom_id res chain seq x y z
N SER A 1 -3.76 -5.73 -26.18
CA SER A 1 -2.37 -5.36 -25.88
C SER A 1 -2.25 -3.85 -25.99
N LEU A 2 -1.62 -3.21 -25.01
CA LEU A 2 -1.42 -1.76 -24.97
C LEU A 2 0.05 -1.46 -25.31
N PRO A 3 0.35 -0.76 -26.41
CA PRO A 3 1.71 -0.35 -26.71
C PRO A 3 2.08 0.86 -25.86
N LEU A 4 3.10 0.71 -25.02
CA LEU A 4 3.70 1.79 -24.26
C LEU A 4 5.05 2.16 -24.87
N GLN A 5 5.35 3.46 -24.94
CA GLN A 5 6.68 3.94 -25.27
C GLN A 5 7.32 4.45 -23.98
N VAL A 6 8.39 3.78 -23.55
CA VAL A 6 9.18 4.17 -22.39
C VAL A 6 10.34 5.00 -22.90
N LEU A 7 10.43 6.25 -22.44
CA LEU A 7 11.57 7.12 -22.66
C LEU A 7 12.36 7.19 -21.35
N ALA A 8 13.61 6.74 -21.40
CA ALA A 8 14.54 6.84 -20.28
C ALA A 8 15.66 7.81 -20.64
N TYR A 9 16.20 8.50 -19.64
CA TYR A 9 17.43 9.26 -19.77
C TYR A 9 18.41 8.79 -18.69
N ASP A 10 19.66 8.63 -19.08
CA ASP A 10 20.75 8.34 -18.17
C ASP A 10 21.11 9.62 -17.40
N ARG A 11 21.18 9.53 -16.07
CA ARG A 11 21.38 10.70 -15.22
C ARG A 11 22.78 11.30 -15.33
N ASP A 12 23.79 10.48 -15.65
CA ASP A 12 25.20 10.86 -15.59
C ASP A 12 25.72 11.30 -16.96
N SER A 13 25.21 10.69 -18.03
CA SER A 13 25.58 10.98 -19.42
C SER A 13 24.53 11.79 -20.20
N TYR A 14 23.33 12.00 -19.63
CA TYR A 14 22.18 12.63 -20.28
C TYR A 14 21.73 11.96 -21.59
N ALA A 15 22.22 10.75 -21.89
CA ALA A 15 21.82 10.00 -23.06
C ALA A 15 20.36 9.56 -22.93
N THR A 16 19.61 9.60 -24.04
CA THR A 16 18.22 9.16 -24.06
C THR A 16 18.09 7.81 -24.76
N ALA A 17 17.20 6.97 -24.23
CA ALA A 17 16.83 5.69 -24.82
C ALA A 17 15.31 5.60 -24.89
N ALA A 18 14.79 5.12 -26.02
CA ALA A 18 13.36 4.88 -26.21
C ALA A 18 13.12 3.39 -26.47
N GLN A 19 12.20 2.79 -25.72
CA GLN A 19 11.83 1.39 -25.90
C GLN A 19 10.31 1.25 -25.98
N ARG A 20 9.84 0.48 -26.97
CA ARG A 20 8.43 0.12 -27.10
C ARG A 20 8.16 -1.17 -26.31
N VAL A 21 7.30 -1.08 -25.31
CA VAL A 21 6.89 -2.19 -24.46
C VAL A 21 5.44 -2.53 -24.78
N ILE A 22 5.17 -3.80 -25.09
CA ILE A 22 3.81 -4.28 -25.35
C ILE A 22 3.28 -4.90 -24.06
N VAL A 23 2.32 -4.24 -23.42
CA VAL A 23 1.67 -4.77 -22.22
C VAL A 23 0.44 -5.57 -22.64
N THR A 24 0.41 -6.84 -22.27
CA THR A 24 -0.76 -7.69 -22.52
C THR A 24 -1.45 -7.95 -21.20
N VAL A 25 -2.67 -7.42 -21.05
CA VAL A 25 -3.53 -7.73 -19.90
C VAL A 25 -4.39 -8.92 -20.29
N VAL A 26 -4.19 -10.03 -19.59
CA VAL A 26 -5.01 -11.23 -19.72
C VAL A 26 -5.77 -11.44 -18.41
N PRO A 27 -7.11 -11.60 -18.44
CA PRO A 27 -7.86 -11.95 -17.25
C PRO A 27 -7.32 -13.27 -16.70
N SER A 28 -7.00 -13.31 -15.40
CA SER A 28 -6.70 -14.57 -14.73
C SER A 28 -7.97 -15.42 -14.74
N PRO A 29 -7.98 -16.62 -15.35
CA PRO A 29 -9.18 -17.45 -15.44
C PRO A 29 -9.71 -17.85 -14.05
N ALA A 30 -8.85 -17.84 -13.04
CA ALA A 30 -9.20 -18.17 -11.67
C ALA A 30 -9.46 -16.91 -10.79
N GLY A 31 -9.32 -15.69 -11.31
CA GLY A 31 -9.43 -14.45 -10.54
C GLY A 31 -8.21 -14.18 -9.63
N ALA A 32 -8.34 -13.22 -8.70
CA ALA A 32 -7.28 -12.92 -7.73
C ALA A 32 -7.13 -14.06 -6.70
N PRO A 33 -5.90 -14.36 -6.23
CA PRO A 33 -5.70 -15.35 -5.18
C PRO A 33 -6.37 -14.89 -3.88
N PRO A 34 -7.15 -15.76 -3.20
CA PRO A 34 -7.86 -15.42 -1.97
C PRO A 34 -6.91 -15.22 -0.80
N TYR A 35 -5.79 -15.94 -0.72
CA TYR A 35 -4.81 -15.76 0.34
C TYR A 35 -3.64 -14.93 -0.17
N GLN A 36 -3.39 -13.78 0.48
CA GLN A 36 -2.34 -12.85 0.10
C GLN A 36 -1.48 -12.50 1.30
N GLY A 37 -0.16 -12.62 1.16
CA GLY A 37 0.83 -12.26 2.16
C GLY A 37 1.71 -11.14 1.62
N GLU A 38 1.97 -10.13 2.44
CA GLU A 38 2.86 -9.03 2.09
C GLU A 38 4.07 -9.01 3.01
N PHE A 39 5.24 -9.08 2.39
CA PHE A 39 6.53 -9.20 3.05
C PHE A 39 7.32 -7.91 2.88
N PHE A 40 7.86 -7.37 3.97
CA PHE A 40 8.80 -6.25 3.89
C PHE A 40 10.23 -6.78 3.78
N VAL A 41 10.89 -6.47 2.67
CA VAL A 41 12.28 -6.83 2.35
C VAL A 41 13.17 -5.62 2.58
N ALA A 42 13.94 -5.62 3.66
CA ALA A 42 14.69 -4.45 4.10
C ALA A 42 15.98 -4.19 3.30
N ASN A 43 16.54 -5.21 2.63
CA ASN A 43 17.85 -5.16 1.96
C ASN A 43 17.77 -5.07 0.42
N ARG A 44 16.66 -4.57 -0.13
CA ARG A 44 16.43 -4.45 -1.58
C ARG A 44 15.71 -3.15 -1.93
N ASN A 45 15.96 -2.66 -3.15
CA ASN A 45 15.16 -1.62 -3.80
C ASN A 45 14.23 -2.23 -4.87
N VAL A 46 13.26 -1.45 -5.36
CA VAL A 46 12.29 -1.92 -6.36
C VAL A 46 13.02 -2.40 -7.62
N GLU A 47 14.02 -1.66 -8.08
CA GLU A 47 14.80 -1.96 -9.29
C GLU A 47 15.53 -3.31 -9.19
N GLU A 48 15.90 -3.73 -7.99
CA GLU A 48 16.56 -5.02 -7.72
C GLU A 48 15.57 -6.18 -7.66
N MET A 49 14.29 -5.89 -7.40
CA MET A 49 13.21 -6.89 -7.30
C MET A 49 12.41 -7.06 -8.60
N LEU A 50 12.51 -6.14 -9.57
CA LEU A 50 11.82 -6.24 -10.87
C LEU A 50 12.34 -7.36 -11.80
N PRO A 51 13.65 -7.66 -11.88
CA PRO A 51 14.17 -8.70 -12.76
C PRO A 51 13.55 -10.07 -12.50
N ALA A 52 13.28 -10.84 -13.56
CA ALA A 52 12.62 -12.14 -13.45
C ALA A 52 13.38 -13.12 -12.52
N ALA A 53 14.72 -13.11 -12.57
CA ALA A 53 15.54 -13.95 -11.70
C ALA A 53 15.37 -13.63 -10.21
N ALA A 54 15.30 -12.33 -9.85
CA ALA A 54 15.10 -11.91 -8.47
C ALA A 54 13.70 -12.28 -7.97
N ARG A 55 12.68 -12.08 -8.81
CA ARG A 55 11.29 -12.47 -8.53
C ARG A 55 11.14 -13.97 -8.30
N GLU A 56 11.78 -14.78 -9.15
CA GLU A 56 11.72 -16.23 -9.04
C GLU A 56 12.45 -16.74 -7.79
N LEU A 57 13.63 -16.19 -7.49
CA LEU A 57 14.35 -16.54 -6.26
C LEU A 57 13.55 -16.17 -5.00
N PHE A 58 12.91 -14.99 -5.00
CA PHE A 58 12.04 -14.58 -3.90
C PHE A 58 10.83 -15.50 -3.77
N ARG A 59 10.18 -15.84 -4.90
CA ARG A 59 9.06 -16.79 -4.94
C ARG A 59 9.44 -18.12 -4.29
N GLN A 60 10.57 -18.72 -4.67
CA GLN A 60 11.06 -19.98 -4.09
C GLN A 60 11.32 -19.89 -2.58
N ALA A 61 11.83 -18.76 -2.09
CA ALA A 61 11.99 -18.55 -0.64
C ALA A 61 10.64 -18.50 0.08
N VAL A 62 9.63 -17.87 -0.54
CA VAL A 62 8.26 -17.84 -0.01
C VAL A 62 7.60 -19.22 -0.10
N ASP A 63 7.82 -19.98 -1.17
CA ASP A 63 7.34 -21.37 -1.32
C ASP A 63 7.76 -22.23 -0.12
N GLY A 64 9.00 -22.10 0.34
CA GLY A 64 9.50 -22.84 1.50
C GLY A 64 8.88 -22.45 2.84
N VAL A 65 8.37 -21.22 2.99
CA VAL A 65 7.74 -20.75 4.24
C VAL A 65 6.22 -20.93 4.22
N TRP A 66 5.61 -20.73 3.06
CA TRP A 66 4.18 -20.92 2.84
C TRP A 66 3.83 -22.40 2.63
N GLU A 67 4.82 -23.24 2.28
CA GLU A 67 4.65 -24.68 1.98
C GLU A 67 3.67 -24.92 0.82
N GLN A 68 3.76 -24.06 -0.22
CA GLN A 68 2.90 -24.09 -1.42
C GLN A 68 3.71 -23.82 -2.68
N ASP A 69 3.28 -24.39 -3.80
CA ASP A 69 3.96 -24.26 -5.11
C ASP A 69 3.18 -23.38 -6.11
N ASP A 70 1.99 -22.89 -5.75
CA ASP A 70 1.09 -22.10 -6.61
C ASP A 70 1.22 -20.58 -6.39
N LEU A 71 2.31 -20.15 -5.75
CA LEU A 71 2.52 -18.76 -5.37
C LEU A 71 2.81 -17.86 -6.57
N SER A 72 2.22 -16.67 -6.53
CA SER A 72 2.45 -15.63 -7.54
C SER A 72 2.70 -14.27 -6.89
N ILE A 73 3.70 -13.54 -7.37
CA ILE A 73 3.93 -12.16 -6.96
C ILE A 73 2.85 -11.28 -7.61
N ILE A 74 2.07 -10.63 -6.77
CA ILE A 74 0.94 -9.76 -7.15
C ILE A 74 1.42 -8.33 -7.33
N ASN A 75 2.24 -7.84 -6.40
CA ASN A 75 2.67 -6.45 -6.38
C ASN A 75 4.06 -6.30 -5.73
N ILE A 76 4.81 -5.30 -6.17
CA ILE A 76 6.09 -4.88 -5.62
C ILE A 76 6.00 -3.37 -5.45
N THR A 77 6.14 -2.88 -4.22
CA THR A 77 5.99 -1.45 -3.91
C THR A 77 7.16 -0.96 -3.08
N SER A 78 7.63 0.25 -3.39
CA SER A 78 8.68 0.91 -2.62
C SER A 78 8.20 1.19 -1.19
N ALA A 79 9.12 1.19 -0.21
CA ALA A 79 8.79 1.62 1.14
C ALA A 79 8.47 3.13 1.23
N LEU A 80 9.03 3.95 0.34
CA LEU A 80 8.77 5.39 0.29
C LEU A 80 7.36 5.73 -0.18
N ASP A 81 6.82 4.97 -1.12
CA ASP A 81 5.44 5.13 -1.58
C ASP A 81 4.41 4.97 -0.45
N ARG A 82 4.80 4.39 0.70
CA ARG A 82 3.96 4.19 1.89
C ARG A 82 4.25 5.17 3.02
N GLY A 83 4.77 6.34 2.71
CA GLY A 83 5.10 7.37 3.71
C GLY A 83 6.46 7.16 4.37
N GLY A 84 7.31 6.30 3.79
CA GLY A 84 8.73 6.33 4.09
C GLY A 84 9.29 7.71 3.76
N ARG A 85 10.12 8.28 4.65
CA ARG A 85 10.80 9.54 4.36
C ARG A 85 11.75 9.31 3.20
N VAL A 86 11.67 10.13 2.16
CA VAL A 86 12.68 10.20 1.08
C VAL A 86 14.06 10.13 1.74
N PRO A 87 14.86 9.08 1.54
CA PRO A 87 16.23 9.13 1.97
C PRO A 87 16.91 10.00 0.90
N LEU A 88 17.67 10.98 1.36
CA LEU A 88 18.91 11.28 0.69
C LEU A 88 19.62 9.94 0.44
N PRO A 89 20.17 9.65 -0.75
CA PRO A 89 20.91 8.43 -1.01
C PRO A 89 22.03 8.27 0.04
N ILE A 90 21.81 7.45 1.06
CA ILE A 90 22.84 7.10 2.06
C ILE A 90 23.54 5.87 1.48
N GLU A 91 24.82 6.01 1.13
CA GLU A 91 25.59 4.89 0.59
C GLU A 91 25.49 3.65 1.50
N GLY A 92 25.22 2.50 0.89
CA GLY A 92 25.11 1.22 1.58
C GLY A 92 23.75 0.93 2.25
N ARG A 93 22.79 1.86 2.25
CA ARG A 93 21.45 1.61 2.79
C ARG A 93 20.41 1.47 1.67
N LYS A 94 19.64 0.39 1.74
CA LYS A 94 18.51 0.13 0.85
C LYS A 94 17.25 0.75 1.44
N GLU A 95 16.34 1.13 0.55
CA GLU A 95 15.07 1.75 0.89
C GLU A 95 14.09 0.73 1.51
N GLY A 96 14.17 -0.50 1.01
CA GLY A 96 13.25 -1.57 1.35
C GLY A 96 12.07 -1.62 0.40
N VAL A 97 11.48 -2.80 0.27
CA VAL A 97 10.39 -3.10 -0.67
C VAL A 97 9.34 -3.95 0.01
N TYR A 98 8.06 -3.64 -0.23
CA TYR A 98 6.94 -4.51 0.07
C TYR A 98 6.65 -5.42 -1.13
N VAL A 99 6.74 -6.73 -0.93
CA VAL A 99 6.41 -7.73 -1.95
C VAL A 99 5.15 -8.45 -1.52
N LYS A 100 4.09 -8.30 -2.32
CA LYS A 100 2.82 -8.99 -2.14
C LYS A 100 2.78 -10.27 -2.95
N VAL A 101 2.54 -11.39 -2.30
CA VAL A 101 2.45 -12.73 -2.90
C VAL A 101 1.07 -13.30 -2.60
N GLY A 102 0.50 -14.10 -3.51
CA GLY A 102 -0.73 -14.82 -3.22
C GLY A 102 -0.77 -16.24 -3.73
N SER A 103 -1.61 -17.03 -3.07
CA SER A 103 -1.87 -18.45 -3.29
C SER A 103 -3.38 -18.74 -3.23
N ARG A 104 -3.78 -19.87 -3.79
CA ARG A 104 -5.12 -20.45 -3.59
C ARG A 104 -5.23 -21.16 -2.27
N ALA A 105 -4.13 -21.65 -1.74
CA ALA A 105 -4.07 -22.36 -0.48
C ALA A 105 -3.90 -21.41 0.70
N ALA A 106 -4.42 -21.84 1.84
CA ALA A 106 -4.32 -21.10 3.09
C ALA A 106 -2.86 -20.94 3.55
N PHE A 107 -2.65 -20.03 4.50
CA PHE A 107 -1.33 -19.80 5.09
C PHE A 107 -0.83 -21.03 5.85
N SER A 108 0.47 -21.31 5.77
CA SER A 108 1.12 -22.31 6.62
C SER A 108 0.97 -21.97 8.10
N HIS A 109 1.13 -22.98 8.96
CA HIS A 109 1.17 -22.76 10.41
C HIS A 109 2.26 -21.75 10.79
N CYS A 110 3.40 -21.76 10.08
CA CYS A 110 4.48 -20.83 10.37
C CYS A 110 4.10 -19.37 10.07
N LEU A 111 3.50 -19.09 8.90
CA LEU A 111 3.04 -17.75 8.56
C LEU A 111 1.95 -17.27 9.52
N ALA A 112 1.01 -18.15 9.87
CA ALA A 112 -0.04 -17.84 10.84
C ALA A 112 0.55 -17.49 12.23
N ALA A 113 1.57 -18.22 12.69
CA ALA A 113 2.27 -17.93 13.94
C ALA A 113 3.05 -16.61 13.87
N ALA A 114 3.74 -16.35 12.76
CA ALA A 114 4.47 -15.11 12.51
C ALA A 114 3.56 -13.87 12.56
N ALA A 115 2.34 -13.98 12.04
CA ALA A 115 1.34 -12.91 12.04
C ALA A 115 0.40 -12.92 13.26
N SER A 116 0.65 -13.77 14.27
CA SER A 116 -0.21 -13.91 15.45
C SER A 116 -0.21 -12.67 16.35
N ALA A 117 -1.24 -12.53 17.20
CA ALA A 117 -1.31 -11.45 18.19
C ALA A 117 -0.09 -11.45 19.15
N GLN A 118 0.42 -12.63 19.50
CA GLN A 118 1.62 -12.76 20.34
C GLN A 118 2.87 -12.23 19.62
N SER A 119 3.03 -12.54 18.33
CA SER A 119 4.09 -11.99 17.49
C SER A 119 4.01 -10.47 17.38
N ARG A 120 2.82 -9.90 17.17
CA ARG A 120 2.61 -8.44 17.17
C ARG A 120 2.96 -7.80 18.50
N PHE A 121 2.60 -8.44 19.62
CA PHE A 121 2.97 -7.96 20.94
C PHE A 121 4.49 -7.96 21.14
N ARG A 122 5.19 -9.03 20.74
CA ARG A 122 6.67 -9.07 20.79
C ARG A 122 7.31 -7.98 19.94
N CYS A 123 6.80 -7.77 18.72
CA CYS A 123 7.26 -6.69 17.86
C CYS A 123 7.08 -5.30 18.50
N SER A 124 5.99 -5.08 19.25
CA SER A 124 5.79 -3.83 20.00
C SER A 124 6.82 -3.60 21.12
N LEU A 125 7.45 -4.68 21.61
CA LEU A 125 8.52 -4.66 22.59
C LEU A 125 9.92 -4.67 21.95
N GLY A 126 10.02 -4.59 20.62
CA GLY A 126 11.29 -4.72 19.89
C GLY A 126 11.88 -6.14 19.92
N GLN A 127 11.07 -7.15 20.26
CA GLN A 127 11.47 -8.56 20.28
C GLN A 127 11.10 -9.26 18.97
N GLN A 128 11.83 -10.33 18.65
CA GLN A 128 11.52 -11.15 17.49
C GLN A 128 10.14 -11.82 17.62
N PRO A 129 9.40 -11.96 16.50
CA PRO A 129 8.11 -12.63 16.51
C PRO A 129 8.24 -14.13 16.81
N VAL A 130 7.10 -14.82 16.96
CA VAL A 130 7.04 -16.26 17.21
C VAL A 130 6.87 -17.00 15.89
N ALA A 131 7.98 -17.27 15.19
CA ALA A 131 7.98 -18.15 14.02
C ALA A 131 9.29 -18.93 13.92
N ALA A 132 9.22 -20.12 13.32
CA ALA A 132 10.37 -21.02 13.15
C ALA A 132 10.97 -20.96 11.72
N CYS A 133 10.33 -20.22 10.80
CA CYS A 133 10.64 -20.22 9.37
C CYS A 133 11.45 -18.99 8.91
N TYR A 134 12.15 -18.33 9.84
CA TYR A 134 12.91 -17.11 9.53
C TYR A 134 14.12 -17.36 8.62
N ASP A 135 14.63 -18.59 8.61
CA ASP A 135 15.92 -18.91 7.97
C ASP A 135 15.82 -19.14 6.46
N THR A 136 14.62 -19.32 5.89
CA THR A 136 14.44 -19.68 4.47
C THR A 136 14.82 -18.57 3.50
N PHE A 137 14.83 -17.31 3.95
CA PHE A 137 15.14 -16.15 3.12
C PHE A 137 16.63 -15.78 3.10
N GLY A 138 17.40 -16.27 4.08
CA GLY A 138 18.82 -15.97 4.22
C GLY A 138 19.68 -16.75 3.21
N PRO A 139 20.79 -16.17 2.71
CA PRO A 139 21.31 -14.82 2.97
C PRO A 139 20.79 -13.75 2.00
N GLN A 140 19.91 -14.13 1.06
CA GLN A 140 19.54 -13.30 -0.09
C GLN A 140 18.60 -12.15 0.31
N PHE A 141 17.63 -12.41 1.19
CA PHE A 141 16.59 -11.47 1.57
C PHE A 141 16.53 -11.28 3.08
N SER A 142 16.53 -10.03 3.51
CA SER A 142 16.33 -9.64 4.91
C SER A 142 14.86 -9.29 5.12
N ILE A 143 14.09 -10.25 5.62
CA ILE A 143 12.66 -10.05 5.88
C ILE A 143 12.44 -9.41 7.25
N ASP A 144 11.68 -8.33 7.28
CA ASP A 144 11.16 -7.76 8.51
C ASP A 144 9.81 -8.38 8.85
N TRP A 145 9.88 -9.39 9.72
CA TRP A 145 8.72 -10.17 10.14
C TRP A 145 7.71 -9.37 10.97
N CYS A 146 8.11 -8.25 11.55
CA CYS A 146 7.18 -7.38 12.28
C CYS A 146 6.30 -6.55 11.34
N ASN A 147 6.67 -6.47 10.06
CA ASN A 147 5.90 -5.83 8.99
C ASN A 147 5.25 -6.85 8.04
N LEU A 148 5.09 -8.11 8.47
CA LEU A 148 4.33 -9.12 7.74
C LEU A 148 2.82 -8.86 7.86
N THR A 149 2.11 -8.80 6.74
CA THR A 149 0.65 -8.78 6.71
C THR A 149 0.09 -9.97 5.95
N LEU A 150 -0.94 -10.61 6.51
CA LEU A 150 -1.66 -11.72 5.88
C LEU A 150 -3.12 -11.31 5.71
N LEU A 151 -3.62 -11.44 4.50
CA LEU A 151 -4.95 -11.01 4.09
C LEU A 151 -5.67 -12.17 3.40
N GLU A 152 -6.85 -12.50 3.90
CA GLU A 152 -7.81 -13.36 3.19
C GLU A 152 -8.82 -12.46 2.47
N VAL A 153 -8.72 -12.41 1.15
CA VAL A 153 -9.61 -11.67 0.27
C VAL A 153 -10.82 -12.55 0.00
N SER A 154 -11.92 -12.27 0.70
CA SER A 154 -13.23 -12.82 0.34
C SER A 154 -13.59 -12.33 -1.06
N ALA A 155 -14.05 -13.22 -1.94
CA ALA A 155 -14.59 -12.84 -3.24
C ALA A 155 -15.89 -12.05 -3.04
N THR A 156 -15.80 -10.75 -2.77
CA THR A 156 -16.95 -9.86 -2.92
C THR A 156 -17.31 -9.88 -4.40
N PRO A 157 -18.59 -10.08 -4.79
CA PRO A 157 -18.99 -9.99 -6.17
C PRO A 157 -18.49 -8.65 -6.69
N THR A 158 -17.67 -8.69 -7.75
CA THR A 158 -17.23 -7.49 -8.44
C THR A 158 -18.49 -6.74 -8.84
N ALA A 159 -18.83 -5.68 -8.11
CA ALA A 159 -19.80 -4.72 -8.61
C ALA A 159 -19.32 -4.35 -10.02
N PRO A 160 -20.19 -4.36 -11.04
CA PRO A 160 -19.76 -4.07 -12.39
C PRO A 160 -18.96 -2.76 -12.35
N GLY A 161 -17.67 -2.87 -12.67
CA GLY A 161 -16.79 -1.71 -12.70
C GLY A 161 -17.41 -0.66 -13.62
N PRO A 162 -17.11 0.64 -13.39
CA PRO A 162 -17.60 1.68 -14.28
C PRO A 162 -17.26 1.29 -15.73
N ALA A 163 -18.25 1.40 -16.61
CA ALA A 163 -18.05 1.11 -18.03
C ALA A 163 -16.96 2.06 -18.55
N TRP A 164 -15.78 1.52 -18.84
CA TRP A 164 -14.70 2.27 -19.44
C TRP A 164 -15.14 2.65 -20.85
N GLY A 165 -15.33 3.94 -21.10
CA GLY A 165 -15.47 4.47 -22.45
C GLY A 165 -14.20 4.18 -23.27
N PRO A 166 -14.24 4.36 -24.60
CA PRO A 166 -13.15 3.99 -25.50
C PRO A 166 -11.81 4.70 -25.24
N GLY A 167 -11.73 5.65 -24.31
CA GLY A 167 -10.48 6.30 -23.87
C GLY A 167 -9.78 7.16 -24.93
N VAL A 168 -10.32 7.18 -26.15
CA VAL A 168 -9.88 7.98 -27.28
C VAL A 168 -10.91 9.08 -27.48
N LEU A 169 -10.47 10.33 -27.35
CA LEU A 169 -11.23 11.48 -27.84
C LEU A 169 -11.10 11.46 -29.37
N GLU A 170 -12.23 11.37 -30.07
CA GLU A 170 -12.29 11.64 -31.51
C GLU A 170 -11.71 13.04 -31.78
N GLU A 171 -11.03 13.22 -32.91
CA GLU A 171 -10.37 14.48 -33.26
C GLU A 171 -11.41 15.61 -33.38
N GLY A 172 -11.50 16.46 -32.35
CA GLY A 172 -12.52 17.51 -32.22
C GLY A 172 -13.72 17.19 -31.31
N GLY A 173 -13.72 16.07 -30.59
CA GLY A 173 -14.75 15.72 -29.61
C GLY A 173 -14.57 16.46 -28.28
N ASP A 174 -15.64 17.06 -27.77
CA ASP A 174 -15.65 17.63 -26.42
C ASP A 174 -15.52 16.53 -25.37
N PHE A 175 -14.65 16.77 -24.37
CA PHE A 175 -14.51 15.89 -23.23
C PHE A 175 -15.79 15.92 -22.39
N VAL A 176 -16.57 14.83 -22.46
CA VAL A 176 -17.72 14.60 -21.57
C VAL A 176 -17.24 13.67 -20.44
N PRO A 177 -16.84 14.19 -19.28
CA PRO A 177 -16.46 13.34 -18.15
C PRO A 177 -17.65 12.46 -17.75
N PRO A 178 -17.40 11.22 -17.27
CA PRO A 178 -18.42 10.45 -16.58
C PRO A 178 -19.04 11.32 -15.49
N THR A 179 -20.38 11.41 -15.48
CA THR A 179 -21.11 12.22 -14.51
C THR A 179 -20.57 11.90 -13.13
N ALA A 180 -20.05 12.95 -12.47
CA ALA A 180 -19.38 12.82 -11.18
C ALA A 180 -20.20 11.92 -10.25
N SER A 181 -19.52 10.98 -9.59
CA SER A 181 -20.09 10.20 -8.49
C SER A 181 -20.89 11.14 -7.59
N LEU A 182 -22.14 10.77 -7.28
CA LEU A 182 -23.06 11.47 -6.36
C LEU A 182 -22.24 12.27 -5.35
N ALA A 183 -22.17 13.59 -5.57
CA ALA A 183 -21.38 14.47 -4.72
C ALA A 183 -21.88 14.21 -3.30
N GLY A 184 -21.06 13.58 -2.47
CA GLY A 184 -21.41 13.35 -1.07
C GLY A 184 -21.77 14.71 -0.47
N ASP A 185 -22.78 14.75 0.40
CA ASP A 185 -23.24 15.99 1.03
C ASP A 185 -22.16 16.58 1.97
N PHE A 186 -21.11 17.17 1.38
CA PHE A 186 -19.99 17.81 2.08
C PHE A 186 -20.45 19.07 2.83
N LEU A 187 -21.63 19.59 2.49
CA LEU A 187 -22.27 20.71 3.17
C LEU A 187 -22.47 20.42 4.67
N ALA A 188 -22.90 19.20 5.01
CA ALA A 188 -23.15 18.82 6.41
C ALA A 188 -21.84 18.79 7.22
N GLY A 189 -20.77 18.21 6.65
CA GLY A 189 -19.45 18.18 7.28
C GLY A 189 -18.85 19.56 7.44
N TYR A 190 -18.96 20.41 6.41
CA TYR A 190 -18.49 21.80 6.42
C TYR A 190 -19.22 22.64 7.48
N LEU A 191 -20.55 22.54 7.54
CA LEU A 191 -21.34 23.22 8.57
C LEU A 191 -20.94 22.77 9.97
N LEU A 192 -20.74 21.46 10.19
CA LEU A 192 -20.33 20.95 11.50
C LEU A 192 -18.95 21.50 11.92
N THR A 193 -17.99 21.57 10.99
CA THR A 193 -16.65 22.11 11.29
C THR A 193 -16.65 23.59 11.63
N ILE A 194 -17.64 24.38 11.19
CA ILE A 194 -17.72 25.82 11.45
C ILE A 194 -18.62 26.13 12.65
N LEU A 195 -19.80 25.51 12.72
CA LEU A 195 -20.77 25.80 13.79
C LEU A 195 -20.26 25.37 15.15
N LEU A 196 -19.59 24.22 15.24
CA LEU A 196 -19.11 23.66 16.49
C LEU A 196 -18.11 24.59 17.21
N PRO A 197 -17.01 25.05 16.57
CA PRO A 197 -16.09 25.98 17.23
C PRO A 197 -16.71 27.35 17.51
N LEU A 198 -17.62 27.85 16.66
CA LEU A 198 -18.36 29.10 16.93
C LEU A 198 -19.23 29.00 18.17
N LEU A 199 -19.95 27.89 18.35
CA LEU A 199 -20.83 27.68 19.49
C LEU A 199 -20.01 27.54 20.78
N VAL A 200 -18.88 26.83 20.74
CA VAL A 200 -17.94 26.73 21.86
C VAL A 200 -17.37 28.11 22.21
N ALA A 201 -16.95 28.90 21.22
CA ALA A 201 -16.45 30.25 21.45
C ALA A 201 -17.51 31.17 22.06
N ALA A 202 -18.76 31.11 21.57
CA ALA A 202 -19.88 31.88 22.12
C ALA A 202 -20.18 31.51 23.58
N LEU A 203 -20.19 30.21 23.90
CA LEU A 203 -20.36 29.73 25.27
C LEU A 203 -19.23 30.22 26.19
N LEU A 204 -17.98 30.16 25.74
CA LEU A 204 -16.84 30.69 26.48
C LEU A 204 -16.96 32.19 26.72
N CYS A 205 -17.37 32.97 25.71
CA CYS A 205 -17.61 34.41 25.84
C CYS A 205 -18.73 34.72 26.84
N LEU A 206 -19.84 33.98 26.81
CA LEU A 206 -20.94 34.14 27.77
C LEU A 206 -20.51 33.76 29.19
N LEU A 207 -19.73 32.68 29.34
CA LEU A 207 -19.20 32.25 30.62
C LEU A 207 -18.23 33.28 31.18
N LEU A 208 -17.29 33.78 30.37
CA LEU A 208 -16.36 34.85 30.75
C LEU A 208 -17.10 36.15 31.09
N GLY A 209 -18.11 36.51 30.30
CA GLY A 209 -18.97 37.66 30.58
C GLY A 209 -19.73 37.50 31.90
N HIS A 210 -20.27 36.31 32.17
CA HIS A 210 -20.93 36.01 33.44
C HIS A 210 -19.95 36.06 34.62
N LEU A 211 -18.73 35.53 34.47
CA LEU A 211 -17.70 35.61 35.50
C LEU A 211 -17.25 37.07 35.74
N MET A 212 -17.10 37.87 34.68
CA MET A 212 -16.68 39.27 34.77
C MET A 212 -17.78 40.20 35.31
N CYS A 213 -19.05 39.97 34.97
CA CYS A 213 -20.18 40.83 35.37
C CYS A 213 -20.88 40.35 36.65
N CYS A 214 -21.00 39.03 36.88
CA CYS A 214 -21.76 38.47 38.00
C CYS A 214 -20.90 37.96 39.16
N ARG A 215 -19.59 37.73 38.97
CA ARG A 215 -18.65 37.40 40.06
C ARG A 215 -17.69 38.52 40.42
N ARG A 216 -17.97 39.74 39.98
CA ARG A 216 -17.31 40.94 40.51
C ARG A 216 -17.92 41.29 41.87
N GLU A 217 -17.68 40.43 42.86
CA GLU A 217 -17.81 40.81 44.26
C GLU A 217 -16.59 41.67 44.64
N GLY A 218 -16.84 42.94 44.96
CA GLY A 218 -16.06 43.71 45.94
C GLY A 218 -14.77 44.39 45.48
N VAL A 219 -14.91 45.61 44.94
CA VAL A 219 -14.41 46.78 45.69
C VAL A 219 -15.63 47.43 46.32
#